data_AF-A0AAE0HK69-F1
#
_entry.id   AF-A0AAE0HK69-F1
#
_cell.length_a   1.000
_cell.length_b   1.000
_cell.length_c   1.000
_cell.angle_alpha   90.00
_cell.angle_beta   90.00
_cell.angle_gamma   90.00
#
_symmetry.space_group_name_H-M   'P 1'
#
loop_
_entity.id
_entity.type
_entity.pdbx_description
1 polymer ?
#
loop_
_entity_poly.entity_id
_entity_poly.type
_entity_poly.pdbx_seq_one_letter_code
_entity_poly.pdbx_strand_id
1 'polypeptide(L)'
;MRAFRIELSPNIRSISGNRRELTKEERASIITGRKLGVIRKVLAYNFRCSEATITCTVKRFNTYQTVESLLWSSRPVKPIAIEVRYITRLIKQRLIIC
;
A
#
# COMPACT_ATOMS: atom_id res chain seq x y z
N MET A 1 -32.82 3.01 6.47
CA MET A 1 -31.71 3.76 7.08
C MET A 1 -30.40 3.26 6.49
N ARG A 2 -29.67 4.12 5.77
CA ARG A 2 -28.41 3.76 5.10
C ARG A 2 -27.30 3.89 6.15
N ALA A 3 -26.72 2.78 6.57
CA ALA A 3 -25.56 2.82 7.46
C ALA A 3 -24.46 3.63 6.77
N PHE A 4 -23.96 4.67 7.45
CA PHE A 4 -22.76 5.39 7.04
C PHE A 4 -21.62 4.36 7.00
N ARG A 5 -21.33 3.89 5.80
CA ARG A 5 -20.20 3.02 5.52
C ARG A 5 -18.99 3.93 5.68
N ILE A 6 -18.41 3.96 6.88
CA ILE A 6 -17.08 4.51 7.10
C ILE A 6 -16.21 3.80 6.08
N GLU A 7 -15.74 4.52 5.07
CA GLU A 7 -14.81 4.00 4.09
C GLU A 7 -13.52 3.67 4.84
N LEU A 8 -13.45 2.44 5.37
CA LEU A 8 -12.20 1.85 5.79
C LEU A 8 -11.29 1.91 4.57
N SER A 9 -10.20 2.67 4.70
CA SER A 9 -9.11 2.69 3.73
C SER A 9 -8.85 1.26 3.26
N PRO A 10 -8.69 1.01 1.94
CA PRO A 10 -8.57 -0.34 1.38
C PRO A 10 -7.40 -1.16 1.95
N ASN A 11 -6.54 -0.56 2.79
CA ASN A 11 -5.48 -1.24 3.53
C ASN A 11 -5.88 -1.83 4.89
N ILE A 12 -7.04 -1.49 5.46
CA ILE A 12 -7.42 -1.98 6.80
C ILE A 12 -8.15 -3.31 6.66
N ARG A 13 -7.41 -4.42 6.57
CA ARG A 13 -7.97 -5.71 6.98
C ARG A 13 -8.35 -5.60 8.45
N SER A 14 -9.48 -6.18 8.85
CA SER A 14 -9.72 -6.53 10.24
C SER A 14 -8.49 -7.31 10.72
N ILE A 15 -7.68 -6.67 11.57
CA ILE A 15 -6.40 -7.21 12.00
C ILE A 15 -6.73 -8.35 12.97
N SER A 16 -6.76 -9.59 12.50
CA SER A 16 -6.82 -10.74 13.41
C SER A 16 -5.46 -10.90 14.09
N GLY A 17 -5.37 -10.49 15.36
CA GLY A 17 -4.16 -10.55 16.20
C GLY A 17 -3.42 -9.21 16.34
N ASN A 18 -2.39 -9.14 17.19
CA ASN A 18 -1.59 -7.94 17.52
C ASN A 18 -0.75 -7.35 16.35
N ARG A 19 -1.18 -7.50 15.10
CA ARG A 19 -0.46 -7.03 13.90
C ARG A 19 -0.81 -5.59 13.56
N ARG A 20 -0.38 -4.65 14.40
CA ARG A 20 -0.50 -3.22 14.14
C ARG A 20 0.36 -2.83 12.93
N GLU A 21 -0.24 -2.11 11.98
CA GLU A 21 0.51 -1.47 10.89
C GLU A 21 1.22 -0.21 11.42
N LEU A 22 2.48 -0.01 11.01
CA LEU A 22 3.23 1.21 11.34
C LEU A 22 2.64 2.41 10.60
N THR A 23 2.48 3.51 11.32
CA THR A 23 2.03 4.77 10.71
C THR A 23 3.08 5.29 9.73
N LYS A 24 2.70 6.26 8.89
CA LYS A 24 3.62 6.91 7.95
C LYS A 24 4.75 7.62 8.71
N GLU A 25 4.42 8.27 9.81
CA GLU A 25 5.38 8.95 10.69
C GLU A 25 6.36 7.98 11.33
N GLU A 26 5.88 6.87 11.91
CA GLU A 26 6.74 5.85 12.52
C GLU A 26 7.71 5.27 11.49
N ARG A 27 7.24 4.99 10.27
CA ARG A 27 8.11 4.52 9.18
C ARG A 27 9.17 5.55 8.80
N ALA A 28 8.79 6.83 8.69
CA ALA A 28 9.75 7.90 8.42
C ALA A 28 10.83 7.97 9.51
N SER A 29 10.43 7.95 10.79
CA SER A 29 11.35 7.96 11.94
C SER A 29 12.27 6.74 11.98
N ILE A 30 11.78 5.56 11.60
CA ILE A 30 12.61 4.35 11.48
C ILE A 30 13.67 4.52 10.38
N ILE A 31 13.28 5.07 9.22
CA ILE A 31 14.20 5.29 8.10
C ILE A 31 15.27 6.33 8.48
N THR A 32 14.88 7.45 9.09
CA THR A 32 15.83 8.48 9.54
C THR A 32 16.76 7.94 10.62
N GLY A 33 16.23 7.22 11.62
CA GLY A 33 17.04 6.56 12.65
C GLY A 33 18.06 5.58 12.06
N ARG A 34 17.68 4.83 11.02
CA ARG A 34 18.61 3.93 10.31
C ARG A 34 19.67 4.67 9.51
N LYS A 35 19.34 5.81 8.89
CA LYS A 35 20.33 6.68 8.22
C LYS A 35 21.35 7.26 9.21
N LEU A 36 20.91 7.56 10.43
CA LEU A 36 21.77 8.03 11.53
C LEU A 36 22.58 6.90 12.22
N GLY A 37 22.48 5.66 11.74
CA GLY A 37 23.26 4.54 12.27
C GLY A 37 22.65 3.82 13.48
N VAL A 38 21.44 4.16 13.92
CA VAL A 38 20.81 3.52 15.08
C VAL A 38 20.59 2.01 14.83
N ILE A 39 20.93 1.19 15.82
CA ILE A 39 20.82 -0.28 15.73
C ILE A 39 19.35 -0.71 15.60
N ARG A 40 19.09 -1.73 14.77
CA ARG A 40 17.72 -2.26 14.52
C ARG A 40 17.00 -2.67 15.82
N LYS A 41 17.71 -3.32 16.75
CA LYS A 41 17.20 -3.72 18.07
C LYS A 41 16.61 -2.55 18.87
N VAL A 42 17.30 -1.42 18.88
CA VAL A 42 16.87 -0.22 19.60
C VAL A 42 15.60 0.35 18.96
N LEU A 43 15.55 0.43 17.63
CA LEU A 43 14.36 0.89 16.92
C LEU A 43 13.18 -0.07 17.12
N ALA A 44 13.41 -1.37 17.07
CA ALA A 44 12.40 -2.39 17.32
C ALA A 44 11.77 -2.24 18.71
N TYR A 45 12.59 -2.01 19.73
CA TYR A 45 12.14 -1.74 21.09
C TYR A 45 11.32 -0.43 21.18
N ASN A 46 11.85 0.67 20.65
CA ASN A 46 11.21 1.99 20.71
C ASN A 46 9.84 2.01 20.01
N PHE A 47 9.75 1.39 18.82
CA PHE A 47 8.52 1.34 18.04
C PHE A 47 7.64 0.11 18.35
N ARG A 48 8.00 -0.67 19.38
CA ARG A 48 7.29 -1.89 19.81
C ARG A 48 6.95 -2.83 18.64
N CYS A 49 7.92 -3.05 17.76
CA CYS A 49 7.76 -3.87 16.57
C CYS A 49 8.92 -4.86 16.43
N SER A 50 8.78 -5.84 15.53
CA SER A 50 9.84 -6.81 15.31
C SER A 50 11.02 -6.22 14.54
N GLU A 51 12.24 -6.73 14.75
CA GLU A 51 13.41 -6.35 13.94
C GLU A 51 13.21 -6.63 12.45
N ALA A 52 12.41 -7.65 12.12
CA ALA A 52 12.01 -7.96 10.76
C ALA A 52 11.18 -6.81 10.15
N THR A 53 10.27 -6.22 10.92
CA THR A 53 9.47 -5.06 10.49
C THR A 53 10.37 -3.86 10.16
N ILE A 54 11.36 -3.58 11.00
CA ILE A 54 12.37 -2.52 10.74
C ILE A 54 13.09 -2.80 9.42
N THR A 55 13.57 -4.03 9.24
CA THR A 55 14.32 -4.44 8.05
C THR A 55 13.48 -4.31 6.78
N CYS A 56 12.24 -4.78 6.80
CA CYS A 56 11.30 -4.65 5.69
C CYS A 56 11.00 -3.19 5.35
N THR A 57 10.85 -2.34 6.36
CA THR A 57 10.57 -0.91 6.17
C THR A 57 11.73 -0.22 5.45
N VAL A 58 12.96 -0.45 5.89
CA VAL A 58 14.16 0.12 5.24
C VAL A 58 14.34 -0.43 3.83
N LYS A 59 14.18 -1.75 3.63
CA LYS A 59 14.29 -2.37 2.31
C LYS A 59 13.25 -1.82 1.33
N ARG A 60 12.02 -1.62 1.80
CA ARG A 60 10.94 -0.99 1.01
C ARG A 60 11.29 0.45 0.63
N PHE A 61 11.78 1.24 1.57
CA PHE A 61 12.21 2.61 1.27
C PHE A 61 13.34 2.65 0.24
N ASN A 62 14.34 1.77 0.35
CA ASN A 62 15.43 1.73 -0.61
C ASN A 62 15.00 1.29 -2.03
N THR A 63 13.93 0.50 -2.14
CA THR A 63 13.44 -0.02 -3.43
C THR A 63 12.47 0.93 -4.12
N TYR A 64 11.54 1.52 -3.37
CA TYR A 64 10.47 2.34 -3.92
C TYR A 64 10.60 3.83 -3.63
N GLN A 65 11.55 4.23 -2.77
CA GLN A 65 11.71 5.61 -2.28
C GLN A 65 10.45 6.21 -1.64
N THR A 66 9.56 5.35 -1.15
CA THR A 66 8.30 5.76 -0.51
C THR A 66 8.21 5.28 0.93
N VAL A 67 7.56 6.10 1.76
CA VAL A 67 7.22 5.76 3.15
C VAL A 67 5.83 5.12 3.22
N GLU A 68 5.06 5.18 2.14
CA GLU A 68 3.69 4.72 2.07
C GLU A 68 3.58 3.19 2.03
N SER A 69 2.40 2.71 2.40
CA SER A 69 2.08 1.29 2.30
C SER A 69 1.87 0.98 0.83
N LEU A 70 2.43 -0.13 0.34
CA LEU A 70 2.06 -0.56 -1.00
C LEU A 70 0.57 -0.91 -0.99
N LEU A 71 -0.16 -0.30 -1.92
CA LEU A 71 -1.50 -0.74 -2.23
C LEU A 71 -1.41 -2.18 -2.72
N TRP A 72 -2.31 -3.01 -2.19
CA TRP A 72 -2.42 -4.38 -2.68
C TRP A 72 -2.95 -4.29 -4.10
N SER A 73 -2.30 -5.00 -5.04
CA SER A 73 -2.86 -5.16 -6.37
C SER A 73 -4.20 -5.88 -6.21
N SER A 74 -5.30 -5.15 -6.38
CA SER A 74 -6.63 -5.75 -6.43
C SER A 74 -6.67 -6.75 -7.58
N ARG A 75 -7.42 -7.84 -7.40
CA ARG A 75 -7.69 -8.76 -8.51
C ARG A 75 -8.37 -7.95 -9.62
N PRO A 76 -7.91 -8.02 -10.88
CA PRO A 76 -8.57 -7.31 -11.97
C PRO A 76 -10.02 -7.79 -12.05
N VAL A 77 -10.96 -6.85 -11.99
CA VAL A 77 -12.38 -7.14 -12.18
C VAL A 77 -12.58 -7.38 -13.68
N LYS A 78 -13.21 -8.50 -14.03
CA LYS A 78 -13.54 -8.78 -15.43
C LYS A 78 -14.48 -7.68 -15.93
N PRO A 79 -14.14 -6.93 -17.00
CA PRO A 79 -14.99 -5.87 -17.49
C PRO A 79 -16.34 -6.42 -17.94
N ILE A 80 -17.38 -5.60 -17.78
CA ILE A 80 -18.73 -5.98 -18.17
C ILE A 80 -18.82 -6.01 -19.70
N ALA A 81 -19.61 -6.91 -20.27
CA ALA A 81 -19.70 -7.08 -21.73
C ALA A 81 -20.03 -5.78 -22.49
N ILE A 82 -20.76 -4.86 -21.86
CA ILE A 82 -21.10 -3.54 -22.41
C ILE A 82 -19.85 -2.66 -22.51
N GLU A 83 -19.01 -2.63 -21.47
CA GLU A 83 -17.77 -1.85 -21.44
C GLU A 83 -16.79 -2.35 -22.51
N VAL A 84 -16.66 -3.67 -22.65
CA VAL A 84 -15.83 -4.29 -23.68
C VAL A 84 -16.31 -3.90 -25.08
N ARG A 85 -17.62 -3.93 -25.32
CA ARG A 85 -18.23 -3.51 -26.60
C ARG A 85 -18.03 -2.02 -26.88
N TYR A 86 -18.13 -1.18 -25.86
CA TYR A 86 -17.92 0.26 -26.00
C TYR A 86 -16.46 0.60 -26.33
N ILE A 87 -15.52 0.00 -25.60
CA ILE A 87 -14.08 0.19 -25.83
C ILE A 87 -13.69 -0.30 -27.23
N THR A 88 -14.15 -1.48 -27.64
CA THR A 88 -13.86 -2.00 -28.98
C THR A 88 -14.44 -1.12 -30.10
N ARG A 89 -15.62 -0.52 -29.90
CA ARG A 89 -16.20 0.43 -30.86
C ARG A 89 -15.37 1.71 -30.97
N LEU A 90 -14.91 2.27 -29.86
CA LEU A 90 -14.03 3.45 -29.85
C LEU A 90 -12.69 3.20 -30.53
N ILE A 91 -12.07 2.04 -30.28
CA ILE A 91 -10.82 1.65 -30.94
C ILE A 91 -11.01 1.55 -32.45
N LYS A 92 -12.09 0.91 -32.91
CA LYS A 92 -12.41 0.82 -34.35
C LYS A 92 -12.63 2.19 -34.98
N GLN A 93 -13.35 3.10 -34.32
CA GLN A 93 -13.56 4.45 -34.83
C GLN A 93 -12.25 5.24 -34.95
N ARG A 94 -11.33 5.11 -33.99
CA ARG A 94 -10.00 5.71 -34.08
C ARG A 94 -9.14 5.13 -35.21
N LEU A 95 -9.19 3.82 -35.44
CA LEU A 95 -8.46 3.15 -36.52
C LEU A 95 -9.01 3.45 -37.92
N ILE A 96 -10.25 3.94 -38.03
CA ILE A 96 -10.87 4.34 -39.30
C ILE A 96 -10.51 5.80 -39.65
N ILE A 97 -10.05 6.58 -38.68
CA ILE A 97 -9.72 8.01 -38.83
C ILE A 97 -8.19 8.23 -39.04
N CYS A 98 -7.37 7.19 -38.88
CA CYS A 98 -5.95 7.19 -39.26
C CYS A 98 -5.76 6.53 -40.62
#